data_AF-A0A8H4KPL9-F1
#
_entry.id   AF-A0A8H4KPL9-F1
#
_cell.length_a   1.000
_cell.length_b   1.000
_cell.length_c   1.000
_cell.angle_alpha   90.00
_cell.angle_beta   90.00
_cell.angle_gamma   90.00
#
_symmetry.space_group_name_H-M   'P 1'
#
loop_
_entity.id
_entity.type
_entity.pdbx_description
1 polymer ?
#
loop_
_entity_poly.entity_id
_entity_poly.type
_entity_poly.pdbx_seq_one_letter_code
_entity_poly.pdbx_strand_id
1 'polypeptide(L)'
;MRCYGHIFNLVARAFLYGEGFEAFEAESQVFDLRGRREDDLRHWRKKGPARKLYNVVGFIRSSSQRCEFFERISRENDEAQEYLLAAESTAELEVVMNDDTRWNSIYFMISRAFLKQEDIRAFLVHLEVEKWLPEADMLEGND
;
A
#
# COMPACT_ATOMS: atom_id res chain seq x y z
N MET A 1 -23.90 19.76 -6.53
CA MET A 1 -23.95 18.88 -7.72
C MET A 1 -22.68 18.03 -7.69
N ARG A 2 -22.77 16.69 -7.74
CA ARG A 2 -21.59 15.81 -7.76
C ARG A 2 -21.15 15.63 -9.22
N CYS A 3 -19.88 15.85 -9.54
CA CYS A 3 -19.36 15.63 -10.91
C CYS A 3 -19.23 14.13 -11.21
N TYR A 4 -19.13 13.76 -12.49
CA TYR A 4 -18.95 12.35 -12.89
C TYR A 4 -17.76 11.69 -12.18
N GLY A 5 -16.62 12.39 -12.07
CA GLY A 5 -15.45 11.88 -11.35
C GLY A 5 -15.73 11.57 -9.88
N HIS A 6 -16.55 12.39 -9.21
CA HIS A 6 -16.98 12.15 -7.83
C HIS A 6 -17.86 10.90 -7.73
N ILE A 7 -18.78 10.70 -8.67
CA ILE A 7 -19.64 9.50 -8.71
C ILE A 7 -18.80 8.24 -8.92
N PHE A 8 -17.85 8.27 -9.86
CA PHE A 8 -16.93 7.14 -10.09
C PHE A 8 -16.09 6.81 -8.85
N ASN A 9 -15.57 7.83 -8.16
CA ASN A 9 -14.82 7.60 -6.92
C ASN A 9 -15.68 6.92 -5.84
N LEU A 10 -16.94 7.34 -5.69
CA LEU A 10 -17.89 6.71 -4.77
C LEU A 10 -18.17 5.25 -5.13
N VAL A 11 -18.41 4.97 -6.41
CA VAL A 11 -18.66 3.59 -6.89
C VAL A 11 -17.43 2.71 -6.69
N ALA A 12 -16.24 3.20 -7.03
CA ALA A 12 -14.99 2.47 -6.83
C ALA A 12 -14.72 2.18 -5.35
N ARG A 13 -14.92 3.15 -4.45
CA ARG A 13 -14.80 2.94 -3.00
C ARG A 13 -15.81 1.91 -2.49
N ALA A 14 -17.06 1.99 -2.94
CA ALA A 14 -18.09 1.02 -2.56
C ALA A 14 -17.76 -0.39 -3.07
N PHE A 15 -17.18 -0.51 -4.27
CA PHE A 15 -16.75 -1.79 -4.82
C PHE A 15 -15.55 -2.38 -4.05
N LEU A 16 -14.53 -1.58 -3.78
CA LEU A 16 -13.30 -2.03 -3.13
C LEU A 16 -13.48 -2.32 -1.64
N TYR A 17 -14.31 -1.52 -0.96
CA TYR A 17 -14.42 -1.55 0.50
C TYR A 17 -15.79 -1.99 1.01
N GLY A 18 -16.77 -2.18 0.12
CA GLY A 18 -18.14 -2.47 0.49
C GLY A 18 -18.89 -1.27 1.06
N GLU A 19 -20.13 -1.52 1.48
CA GLU A 19 -20.97 -0.51 2.13
C GLU A 19 -20.41 -0.06 3.49
N GLY A 20 -20.79 1.14 3.92
CA GLY A 20 -20.41 1.68 5.23
C GLY A 20 -18.95 2.13 5.35
N PHE A 21 -18.23 2.33 4.24
CA PHE A 21 -16.83 2.80 4.25
C PHE A 21 -16.66 4.14 4.99
N GLU A 22 -17.59 5.09 4.82
CA GLU A 22 -17.51 6.40 5.48
C GLU A 22 -17.60 6.30 7.02
N ALA A 23 -18.49 5.45 7.53
CA ALA A 23 -18.61 5.21 8.98
C ALA A 23 -17.35 4.51 9.52
N PHE A 24 -16.82 3.56 8.74
CA PHE A 24 -15.59 2.87 9.05
C PHE A 24 -14.39 3.85 9.14
N GLU A 25 -14.24 4.78 8.18
CA GLU A 25 -13.18 5.79 8.21
C GLU A 25 -13.31 6.74 9.39
N ALA A 26 -14.54 7.12 9.77
CA ALA A 26 -14.77 7.94 10.94
C ALA A 26 -14.31 7.23 12.23
N GLU A 27 -14.57 5.93 12.36
CA GLU A 27 -14.06 5.13 13.49
C GLU A 27 -12.53 5.04 13.50
N SER A 28 -11.91 4.91 12.33
CA SER A 28 -10.45 4.96 12.19
C SER A 28 -9.86 6.29 12.68
N GLN A 29 -10.42 7.41 12.23
CA GLN A 29 -9.98 8.73 12.67
C GLN A 29 -10.07 8.88 14.18
N VAL A 30 -11.10 8.30 14.81
CA VAL A 30 -11.23 8.27 16.28
C VAL A 30 -10.12 7.44 16.93
N PHE A 31 -9.73 6.30 16.34
CA PHE A 31 -8.60 5.50 16.85
C PHE A 31 -7.28 6.28 16.74
N ASP A 32 -7.02 6.94 15.61
CA ASP A 32 -5.79 7.73 15.40
C ASP A 32 -5.72 8.93 16.36
N LEU A 33 -6.81 9.70 16.50
CA LEU A 33 -6.91 10.82 17.46
C LEU A 33 -6.69 10.38 18.91
N ARG A 34 -7.02 9.13 19.25
CA ARG A 34 -6.81 8.55 20.58
C ARG A 34 -5.44 7.87 20.74
N GLY A 35 -4.59 7.91 19.72
CA GLY A 35 -3.28 7.23 19.71
C GLY A 35 -3.37 5.70 19.72
N ARG A 36 -4.55 5.14 19.40
CA ARG A 36 -4.85 3.70 19.42
C ARG A 36 -4.44 3.04 18.10
N ARG A 37 -3.18 3.22 17.69
CA ARG A 37 -2.67 2.76 16.38
C ARG A 37 -2.88 1.27 16.11
N GLU A 38 -2.71 0.41 17.12
CA GLU A 38 -2.91 -1.03 16.93
C GLU A 38 -4.37 -1.40 16.65
N ASP A 39 -5.31 -0.72 17.30
CA ASP A 39 -6.74 -0.93 17.04
C ASP A 39 -7.15 -0.39 15.70
N ASP A 40 -6.56 0.74 15.29
CA ASP A 40 -6.72 1.27 13.94
C ASP A 40 -6.24 0.25 12.90
N LEU A 41 -5.04 -0.32 13.07
CA LEU A 41 -4.53 -1.39 12.18
C LEU A 41 -5.45 -2.61 12.16
N ARG A 42 -5.91 -3.09 13.33
CA ARG A 42 -6.88 -4.20 13.43
C ARG A 42 -8.19 -3.90 12.73
N HIS A 43 -8.68 -2.66 12.84
CA HIS A 43 -9.88 -2.17 12.20
C HIS A 43 -9.70 -2.19 10.67
N TRP A 44 -8.61 -1.60 10.16
CA TRP A 44 -8.30 -1.51 8.73
C TRP A 44 -8.09 -2.86 8.05
N ARG A 45 -7.59 -3.88 8.77
CA ARG A 45 -7.47 -5.24 8.22
C ARG A 45 -8.80 -5.83 7.75
N LYS A 46 -9.92 -5.43 8.36
CA LYS A 46 -11.26 -5.94 7.99
C LYS A 46 -11.73 -5.45 6.62
N LYS A 47 -11.08 -4.43 6.04
CA LYS A 47 -11.46 -3.85 4.73
C LYS A 47 -10.73 -4.45 3.53
N GLY A 48 -9.86 -5.43 3.74
CA GLY A 48 -9.32 -6.27 2.66
C GLY A 48 -7.99 -5.83 2.05
N PRO A 49 -7.55 -6.47 0.96
CA PRO A 49 -6.19 -6.38 0.43
C PRO A 49 -5.77 -4.98 -0.02
N ALA A 50 -6.68 -4.21 -0.64
CA ALA A 50 -6.38 -2.87 -1.12
C ALA A 50 -5.94 -1.92 0.01
N ARG A 51 -6.52 -2.08 1.21
CA ARG A 51 -6.11 -1.28 2.37
C ARG A 51 -4.83 -1.81 3.01
N LYS A 52 -4.62 -3.13 3.06
CA LYS A 52 -3.32 -3.67 3.50
C LYS A 52 -2.19 -3.07 2.66
N LEU A 53 -2.37 -3.03 1.35
CA LEU A 53 -1.42 -2.39 0.45
C LEU A 53 -1.22 -0.90 0.77
N TYR A 54 -2.31 -0.15 0.99
CA TYR A 54 -2.20 1.25 1.41
C TYR A 54 -1.35 1.43 2.67
N ASN A 55 -1.56 0.60 3.69
CA ASN A 55 -0.81 0.66 4.94
C ASN A 55 0.68 0.35 4.72
N VAL A 56 1.01 -0.65 3.89
CA VAL A 56 2.39 -0.98 3.54
C VAL A 56 3.06 0.17 2.78
N VAL A 57 2.40 0.73 1.76
CA VAL A 57 2.91 1.88 1.00
C VAL A 57 3.09 3.09 1.91
N GLY A 58 2.11 3.36 2.80
CA GLY A 58 2.21 4.39 3.82
C GLY A 58 3.39 4.18 4.76
N PHE A 59 3.63 2.94 5.20
CA PHE A 59 4.75 2.59 6.05
C PHE A 59 6.10 2.83 5.37
N ILE A 60 6.27 2.37 4.13
CA ILE A 60 7.49 2.61 3.34
C ILE A 60 7.76 4.11 3.22
N ARG A 61 6.72 4.90 2.90
CA ARG A 61 6.85 6.35 2.63
C ARG A 61 6.94 7.22 3.88
N SER A 62 6.67 6.70 5.07
CA SER A 62 6.59 7.51 6.30
C SER A 62 7.96 7.94 6.86
N SER A 63 9.09 7.47 6.31
CA SER A 63 10.44 7.90 6.70
C SER A 63 11.38 7.88 5.51
N SER A 64 12.23 8.90 5.37
CA SER A 64 13.26 8.95 4.32
C SER A 64 14.18 7.72 4.35
N GLN A 65 14.55 7.26 5.54
CA GLN A 65 15.37 6.07 5.72
C GLN A 65 14.71 4.81 5.13
N ARG A 66 13.38 4.70 5.20
CA ARG A 66 12.63 3.58 4.64
C ARG A 66 12.47 3.71 3.13
N CYS A 67 12.27 4.92 2.62
CA CYS A 67 12.29 5.18 1.18
C CYS A 67 13.64 4.80 0.57
N GLU A 68 14.74 5.31 1.13
CA GLU A 68 16.11 5.01 0.68
C GLU A 68 16.42 3.51 0.76
N PHE A 69 15.97 2.85 1.83
CA PHE A 69 16.13 1.41 1.98
C PHE A 69 15.36 0.62 0.90
N PHE A 70 14.13 1.03 0.60
CA PHE A 70 13.32 0.43 -0.47
C PHE A 70 13.91 0.66 -1.86
N GLU A 71 14.47 1.84 -2.12
CA GLU A 71 15.20 2.14 -3.37
C GLU A 71 16.42 1.26 -3.53
N ARG A 72 17.18 1.03 -2.46
CA ARG A 72 18.34 0.13 -2.50
C ARG A 72 17.95 -1.30 -2.87
N ILE A 73 16.91 -1.83 -2.22
CA ILE A 73 16.37 -3.16 -2.55
C ILE A 73 15.91 -3.22 -4.00
N SER A 74 15.21 -2.18 -4.47
CA SER A 74 14.75 -2.11 -5.87
C SER A 74 15.91 -2.15 -6.87
N ARG A 75 17.03 -1.50 -6.57
CA ARG A 75 18.24 -1.54 -7.41
C ARG A 75 18.91 -2.92 -7.40
N GLU A 76 19.06 -3.52 -6.22
CA GLU A 76 19.65 -4.86 -6.07
C GLU A 76 18.83 -5.94 -6.81
N ASN A 77 17.50 -5.85 -6.75
CA ASN A 77 16.61 -6.76 -7.49
C ASN A 77 16.68 -6.57 -9.00
N ASP A 78 16.77 -5.32 -9.48
CA ASP A 78 16.87 -4.99 -10.90
C ASP A 78 18.21 -5.46 -11.49
N GLU A 79 19.32 -5.29 -10.76
CA GLU A 79 20.64 -5.84 -11.11
C GLU A 79 20.64 -7.37 -11.15
N ALA A 80 19.93 -8.03 -10.23
CA ALA A 80 19.74 -9.48 -10.28
C ALA A 80 18.93 -9.93 -11.51
N GLN A 81 18.05 -9.07 -12.03
CA GLN A 81 17.25 -9.27 -13.23
C GLN A 81 17.93 -8.78 -14.53
N GLU A 82 19.09 -8.12 -14.45
CA GLU A 82 19.85 -7.55 -15.59
C GLU A 82 20.19 -8.57 -16.69
N TYR A 83 20.22 -9.86 -16.37
CA TYR A 83 20.37 -10.95 -17.34
C TYR A 83 19.20 -11.05 -18.34
N LEU A 84 18.06 -10.37 -18.08
CA LEU A 84 16.93 -10.22 -18.98
C LEU A 84 17.10 -8.94 -19.84
N LEU A 85 17.86 -9.05 -20.92
CA LEU A 85 18.18 -7.99 -21.90
C LEU A 85 16.99 -7.18 -22.50
N ALA A 86 15.75 -7.50 -22.15
CA ALA A 86 14.53 -6.91 -22.71
C ALA A 86 13.51 -6.40 -21.68
N ALA A 87 13.78 -6.51 -20.37
CA ALA A 87 12.89 -5.96 -19.36
C ALA A 87 13.14 -4.45 -19.16
N GLU A 88 12.08 -3.64 -19.09
CA GLU A 88 12.20 -2.25 -18.65
C GLU A 88 12.62 -2.25 -17.17
N SER A 89 13.71 -1.54 -16.85
CA SER A 89 14.18 -1.39 -15.47
C SER A 89 13.10 -0.72 -14.61
N THR A 90 12.83 -1.31 -13.45
CA THR A 90 11.88 -0.75 -12.46
C THR A 90 12.59 -0.20 -11.22
N ALA A 91 13.93 -0.17 -11.24
CA ALA A 91 14.78 0.24 -10.12
C ALA A 91 14.44 1.64 -9.58
N GLU A 92 14.17 2.59 -10.48
CA GLU A 92 13.90 4.01 -10.13
C GLU A 92 12.42 4.27 -9.78
N LEU A 93 11.56 3.27 -9.90
CA LEU A 93 10.13 3.45 -9.64
C LEU A 93 9.87 3.47 -8.13
N GLU A 94 9.32 4.57 -7.60
CA GLU A 94 8.81 4.60 -6.23
C GLU A 94 7.45 3.90 -6.07
N VAL A 95 7.10 3.53 -4.84
CA VAL A 95 5.70 3.17 -4.50
C VAL A 95 4.79 4.40 -4.55
N VAL A 96 3.61 4.24 -5.14
CA VAL A 96 2.62 5.31 -5.33
C VAL A 96 1.56 5.21 -4.25
N MET A 97 1.36 6.28 -3.48
CA MET A 97 0.27 6.37 -2.49
C MET A 97 -1.04 6.77 -3.17
N ASN A 98 -2.17 6.21 -2.73
CA ASN A 98 -3.45 6.73 -3.19
C ASN A 98 -3.73 8.12 -2.60
N ASP A 99 -4.45 8.92 -3.38
CA ASP A 99 -4.98 10.22 -3.00
C ASP A 99 -6.50 10.08 -3.02
N ASP A 100 -7.13 10.18 -1.86
CA ASP A 100 -8.57 9.92 -1.66
C ASP A 100 -9.46 10.83 -2.54
N THR A 101 -8.91 11.93 -3.04
CA THR A 101 -9.61 12.90 -3.89
C THR A 101 -9.60 12.55 -5.38
N ARG A 102 -8.68 11.69 -5.84
CA ARG A 102 -8.53 11.34 -7.26
C ARG A 102 -8.99 9.92 -7.52
N TRP A 103 -10.03 9.76 -8.34
CA TRP A 103 -10.68 8.47 -8.62
C TRP A 103 -9.77 7.34 -9.16
N ASN A 104 -8.64 7.68 -9.78
CA ASN A 104 -7.66 6.71 -10.30
C ASN A 104 -6.49 6.40 -9.37
N SER A 105 -6.38 7.08 -8.22
CA SER A 105 -5.18 6.99 -7.40
C SER A 105 -4.98 5.60 -6.79
N ILE A 106 -6.08 4.94 -6.39
CA ILE A 106 -6.05 3.56 -5.89
C ILE A 106 -5.62 2.59 -6.99
N TYR A 107 -6.09 2.79 -8.22
CA TYR A 107 -5.65 2.00 -9.36
C TYR A 107 -4.14 2.12 -9.59
N PHE A 108 -3.59 3.35 -9.57
CA PHE A 108 -2.14 3.53 -9.74
C PHE A 108 -1.33 2.91 -8.60
N MET A 109 -1.81 3.00 -7.36
CA MET A 109 -1.18 2.32 -6.21
C MET A 109 -1.14 0.80 -6.42
N ILE A 110 -2.27 0.20 -6.80
CA ILE A 110 -2.36 -1.25 -7.04
C ILE A 110 -1.46 -1.67 -8.21
N SER A 111 -1.55 -0.97 -9.35
CA SER A 111 -0.74 -1.29 -10.53
C SER A 111 0.75 -1.16 -10.26
N ARG A 112 1.19 -0.13 -9.50
CA ARG A 112 2.59 0.01 -9.10
C ARG A 112 3.02 -1.08 -8.13
N ALA A 113 2.16 -1.47 -7.20
CA ALA A 113 2.46 -2.54 -6.25
C ALA A 113 2.64 -3.89 -6.92
N PHE A 114 1.86 -4.19 -7.98
CA PHE A 114 2.07 -5.39 -8.79
C PHE A 114 3.42 -5.36 -9.51
N LEU A 115 3.80 -4.22 -10.10
CA LEU A 115 5.10 -4.08 -10.75
C LEU A 115 6.27 -4.25 -9.78
N LYS A 116 6.13 -3.75 -8.54
CA LYS A 116 7.18 -3.82 -7.50
C LYS A 116 6.90 -4.88 -6.44
N GLN A 117 6.17 -5.93 -6.79
CA GLN A 117 5.71 -6.94 -5.84
C GLN A 117 6.90 -7.62 -5.15
N GLU A 118 7.93 -7.96 -5.91
CA GLU A 118 9.14 -8.61 -5.39
C GLU A 118 9.96 -7.67 -4.52
N ASP A 119 10.06 -6.38 -4.88
CA ASP A 119 10.72 -5.37 -4.04
C ASP A 119 9.99 -5.15 -2.72
N ILE A 120 8.65 -5.11 -2.75
CA ILE A 120 7.82 -4.98 -1.55
C ILE A 120 7.99 -6.21 -0.66
N ARG A 121 8.00 -7.42 -1.23
CA ARG A 121 8.26 -8.66 -0.48
C ARG A 121 9.65 -8.66 0.15
N ALA A 122 10.69 -8.34 -0.62
CA ALA A 122 12.06 -8.25 -0.12
C ALA A 122 12.20 -7.22 1.01
N PHE A 123 11.57 -6.04 0.85
CA PHE A 123 11.53 -5.02 1.90
C PHE A 123 10.89 -5.52 3.19
N LEU A 124 9.78 -6.26 3.10
CA LEU A 124 9.09 -6.80 4.27
C LEU A 124 9.92 -7.88 4.98
N VAL A 125 10.65 -8.71 4.24
CA VAL A 125 11.52 -9.76 4.81
C VAL A 125 12.74 -9.14 5.50
N HIS A 126 13.37 -8.12 4.91
CA HIS A 126 14.62 -7.56 5.42
C HIS A 126 14.49 -6.78 6.73
N LEU A 127 13.34 -6.18 7.00
CA LEU A 127 13.20 -5.23 8.11
C LEU A 127 12.88 -5.90 9.46
N GLU A 128 12.93 -7.25 9.56
CA GLU A 128 12.33 -8.00 10.69
C GLU A 128 10.98 -7.37 11.06
N VAL A 129 10.16 -7.15 10.03
CA VAL A 129 8.96 -6.31 10.08
C VAL A 129 7.98 -6.79 11.16
N GLU A 130 8.09 -8.04 11.61
CA GLU A 130 7.40 -8.60 12.78
C GLU A 130 7.37 -7.66 14.00
N LYS A 131 8.39 -6.82 14.20
CA LYS A 131 8.43 -5.91 15.35
C LYS A 131 7.56 -4.66 15.19
N TRP A 132 7.18 -4.28 13.96
CA TRP A 132 6.54 -2.99 13.66
C TRP A 132 5.29 -3.07 12.78
N LEU A 133 5.20 -4.01 11.84
CA LEU A 133 3.91 -4.40 11.27
C LEU A 133 3.44 -5.71 11.90
N PRO A 134 2.14 -5.81 12.26
CA PRO A 134 1.58 -7.05 12.73
C PRO A 134 1.70 -8.17 11.68
N GLU A 135 1.96 -9.40 12.13
CA GLU A 135 2.12 -10.62 11.32
C GLU A 135 1.03 -10.78 10.24
N ALA A 136 -0.22 -10.43 10.56
CA ALA A 136 -1.37 -10.50 9.64
C ALA A 136 -1.34 -9.52 8.45
N ASP A 137 -0.40 -8.56 8.43
CA ASP A 137 -0.16 -7.61 7.34
C ASP A 137 1.05 -7.99 6.48
N MET A 138 1.76 -9.08 6.83
CA MET A 138 2.73 -9.70 5.94
C MET A 138 1.99 -10.36 4.77
N LEU A 139 2.38 -10.03 3.55
CA LEU A 139 1.82 -10.63 2.35
C LEU A 139 2.48 -12.01 2.16
N GLU A 140 1.85 -13.06 2.69
CA GLU A 140 2.32 -14.43 2.45
C GLU A 140 2.29 -14.76 0.95
N GLY A 141 3.37 -15.37 0.45
CA GLY A 141 3.58 -15.64 -0.98
C GLY A 141 2.79 -16.82 -1.55
N ASN A 142 1.83 -17.38 -0.79
CA ASN A 142 1.02 -18.51 -1.21
C ASN A 142 -0.44 -18.09 -1.39
N ASP A 143 -0.78 -17.67 -2.62
CA ASP A 143 -2.03 -17.99 -3.34
C ASP A 143 -1.90 -17.54 -4.81
#